data_AF-W8F517-F1
#
_entry.id   AF-W8F517-F1
#
_cell.length_a   1.000
_cell.length_b   1.000
_cell.length_c   1.000
_cell.angle_alpha   90.00
_cell.angle_beta   90.00
_cell.angle_gamma   90.00
#
_symmetry.space_group_name_H-M   'P 1'
#
loop_
_entity.id
_entity.type
_entity.pdbx_description
1 polymer ?
#
loop_
_entity_poly.entity_id
_entity_poly.type
_entity_poly.pdbx_seq_one_letter_code
_entity_poly.pdbx_strand_id
1 'polypeptide(L)'
;MNEKKTGLEAFVEHHRADFDVFEPRPNLWDDIALELEMAPEEDTAAEPLRVLPLFPTAETTPLLPAAAPDTAAVRSARPYGVAAAVAALLMVGTWFWQHRTEATIWTRTGQPAVALATPGEPSLYSSPDLLATATSDGPEQRLAAAVQRMESYYAAQITERQRELREVDEEGAAAMPRADWQRELTTLDSTYQQLKTELYRNPEPDVVLEAMNRNMQIRLDLLTQQLRTRERIRDYHSQPYMVADSRRIP
;
A
#
# COMPACT_ATOMS: atom_id res chain seq x y z
N MET A 1 -11.59 -5.25 55.31
CA MET A 1 -12.34 -4.73 54.14
C MET A 1 -11.35 -4.77 52.98
N ASN A 2 -11.41 -5.80 52.13
CA ASN A 2 -10.51 -5.89 50.97
C ASN A 2 -11.26 -5.32 49.78
N GLU A 3 -10.92 -4.09 49.40
CA GLU A 3 -11.43 -3.45 48.20
C GLU A 3 -10.88 -4.21 46.99
N LYS A 4 -11.78 -4.75 46.17
CA LYS A 4 -11.39 -5.46 44.94
C LYS A 4 -10.98 -4.40 43.93
N LYS A 5 -9.68 -4.16 43.80
CA LYS A 5 -9.09 -3.29 42.77
C LYS A 5 -9.69 -3.64 41.41
N THR A 6 -10.24 -2.64 40.73
CA THR A 6 -10.89 -2.84 39.43
C THR A 6 -9.86 -3.26 38.37
N GLY A 7 -10.29 -3.90 37.28
CA GLY A 7 -9.39 -4.34 36.20
C GLY A 7 -8.58 -3.19 35.59
N LEU A 8 -9.12 -1.96 35.61
CA LEU A 8 -8.42 -0.76 35.17
C LEU A 8 -7.34 -0.34 36.16
N GLU A 9 -7.62 -0.36 37.47
CA GLU A 9 -6.61 -0.05 38.49
C GLU A 9 -5.42 -1.01 38.44
N ALA A 10 -5.69 -2.31 38.28
CA ALA A 10 -4.61 -3.29 38.13
C ALA A 10 -3.79 -3.07 36.85
N PHE A 11 -4.44 -2.70 35.74
CA PHE A 11 -3.77 -2.38 34.48
C PHE A 11 -2.89 -1.13 34.60
N VAL A 12 -3.42 -0.05 35.17
CA VAL A 12 -2.70 1.21 35.38
C VAL A 12 -1.53 1.01 36.34
N GLU A 13 -1.70 0.22 37.40
CA GLU A 13 -0.62 -0.09 38.35
C GLU A 13 0.49 -0.93 37.70
N HIS A 14 0.14 -1.89 36.83
CA HIS A 14 1.10 -2.73 36.11
C HIS A 14 1.89 -1.96 35.04
N HIS A 15 1.25 -1.02 34.36
CA HIS A 15 1.87 -0.21 33.30
C HIS A 15 2.37 1.13 33.81
N ARG A 16 2.30 1.39 35.13
CA ARG A 16 2.72 2.66 35.73
C ARG A 16 4.17 3.02 35.38
N ALA A 17 5.05 2.02 35.44
CA ALA A 17 6.44 2.20 35.06
C ALA A 17 6.58 2.62 33.59
N ASP A 18 5.77 2.07 32.68
CA ASP A 18 5.79 2.45 31.25
C ASP A 18 5.27 3.88 31.02
N PHE A 19 4.36 4.36 31.86
CA PHE A 19 3.90 5.76 31.86
C PHE A 19 4.95 6.72 32.44
N ASP A 20 5.70 6.29 33.46
CA ASP A 20 6.77 7.06 34.09
C ASP A 20 8.11 7.00 33.31
N VAL A 21 8.26 6.13 32.30
CA VAL A 21 9.50 6.00 31.49
C VAL A 21 9.80 7.26 30.67
N PHE A 22 8.78 8.06 30.34
CA PHE A 22 8.94 9.31 29.63
C PHE A 22 8.63 10.48 30.54
N GLU A 23 9.52 10.75 31.50
CA GLU A 23 9.49 12.03 32.19
C GLU A 23 9.68 13.14 31.13
N PRO A 24 8.71 14.06 30.99
CA PRO A 24 8.95 15.24 30.16
C PRO A 24 10.18 15.97 30.70
N ARG A 25 10.90 16.67 29.82
CA ARG A 25 12.06 17.47 30.23
C ARG A 25 11.66 18.35 31.43
N PRO A 26 12.45 18.43 32.52
CA PRO A 26 12.05 19.17 33.72
C PRO A 26 11.64 20.62 33.45
N ASN A 27 12.24 21.23 32.43
CA ASN A 27 12.00 22.61 32.03
C ASN A 27 10.90 22.76 30.96
N LEU A 28 10.20 21.68 30.58
CA LEU A 28 9.20 21.71 29.50
C LEU A 28 8.05 22.67 29.83
N TRP A 29 7.64 22.75 31.10
CA TRP A 29 6.61 23.69 31.52
C TRP A 29 7.09 25.14 31.52
N ASP A 30 8.36 25.38 31.87
CA ASP A 30 8.97 26.72 31.81
C ASP A 30 9.14 27.17 30.35
N ASP A 31 9.54 26.26 29.46
CA ASP A 31 9.66 26.49 28.02
C ASP A 31 8.28 26.82 27.41
N ILE A 32 7.23 26.07 27.77
CA ILE A 32 5.84 26.33 27.33
C ILE A 32 5.34 27.68 27.87
N ALA A 33 5.60 28.00 29.13
CA ALA A 33 5.22 29.28 29.71
C ALA A 33 5.92 30.45 29.00
N LEU A 34 7.22 30.31 28.71
CA LEU A 34 7.99 31.28 27.96
C LEU A 34 7.48 31.42 26.52
N GLU A 35 7.12 30.32 25.85
CA GLU A 35 6.56 30.32 24.50
C GLU A 35 5.18 30.99 24.46
N LEU A 36 4.35 30.80 25.48
CA LEU A 36 3.05 31.47 25.63
C LEU A 36 3.20 32.97 25.92
N GLU A 37 4.23 33.37 26.69
CA GLU A 37 4.54 34.78 26.96
C GLU A 37 5.24 35.48 25.78
N MET A 38 5.99 34.73 24.97
CA MET A 38 6.69 35.23 23.78
C MET A 38 5.86 35.17 22.50
N ALA A 39 4.76 34.42 22.49
CA ALA A 39 3.80 34.48 21.39
C ALA A 39 3.31 35.94 21.30
N PRO A 40 3.61 36.67 20.22
CA PRO A 40 3.10 38.02 20.09
C PRO A 40 1.58 37.95 20.10
N GLU A 41 0.95 38.72 20.97
CA GLU A 41 -0.47 39.02 20.86
C GLU A 41 -0.70 39.70 19.51
N GLU A 42 -1.01 38.90 18.48
CA GLU A 42 -1.68 39.39 17.28
C GLU A 42 -3.07 39.85 17.72
N ASP A 43 -3.11 41.11 18.13
CA ASP A 43 -4.31 41.77 18.57
C ASP A 43 -5.28 41.91 17.38
N THR A 44 -6.51 41.48 17.62
CA THR A 44 -7.74 41.75 16.83
C THR A 44 -7.95 41.07 15.47
N ALA A 45 -8.36 39.80 15.51
CA ALA A 45 -9.71 39.44 15.05
C ALA A 45 -10.11 38.12 15.71
N ALA A 46 -11.26 38.10 16.38
CA ALA A 46 -11.83 36.90 16.97
C ALA A 46 -12.07 35.83 15.89
N GLU A 47 -11.09 34.96 15.66
CA GLU A 47 -11.34 33.70 14.98
C GLU A 47 -12.10 32.80 15.95
N PRO A 48 -13.32 32.35 15.61
CA PRO A 48 -14.08 31.51 16.53
C PRO A 48 -13.30 30.23 16.79
N LEU A 49 -13.11 29.92 18.07
CA LEU A 49 -12.65 28.62 18.57
C LEU A 49 -13.23 27.53 17.68
N ARG A 50 -12.36 26.78 17.00
CA ARG A 50 -12.75 25.72 16.06
C ARG A 50 -13.21 24.50 16.86
N VAL A 51 -14.39 24.62 17.48
CA VAL A 51 -15.07 23.54 18.18
C VAL A 51 -15.58 22.56 17.13
N LEU A 52 -14.88 21.44 16.97
CA LEU A 52 -15.36 20.31 16.18
C LEU A 52 -16.46 19.59 16.96
N PRO A 53 -17.71 19.54 16.48
CA PRO A 53 -18.76 18.78 17.16
C PRO A 53 -18.40 17.29 17.10
N LEU A 54 -18.50 16.60 18.24
CA LEU A 54 -18.22 15.16 18.36
C LEU A 54 -19.15 14.28 17.51
N PHE A 55 -20.20 14.87 16.94
CA PHE A 55 -21.10 14.25 15.95
C PHE A 55 -21.48 15.30 14.89
N PRO A 56 -21.05 15.18 13.62
CA PRO A 56 -21.53 16.07 12.56
C PRO A 56 -23.01 15.76 12.31
N THR A 57 -23.90 16.65 12.78
CA THR A 57 -25.32 16.59 12.43
C THR A 57 -25.44 17.09 10.99
N ALA A 58 -25.79 16.21 10.06
CA ALA A 58 -26.04 16.59 8.68
C ALA A 58 -27.19 17.59 8.62
N GLU A 59 -26.89 18.86 8.33
CA GLU A 59 -27.92 19.87 8.11
C GLU A 59 -28.64 19.58 6.80
N THR A 60 -29.85 19.05 6.91
CA THR A 60 -30.86 19.09 5.84
C THR A 60 -31.35 20.52 5.75
N THR A 61 -30.96 21.24 4.69
CA THR A 61 -31.46 22.58 4.39
C THR A 61 -32.97 22.52 4.11
N PRO A 62 -33.83 23.22 4.87
CA PRO A 62 -35.22 23.37 4.50
C PRO A 62 -35.35 24.64 3.64
N LEU A 63 -35.53 24.46 2.33
CA LEU A 63 -35.96 25.53 1.44
C LEU A 63 -37.49 25.53 1.33
N LEU A 64 -38.10 26.65 1.66
CA LEU A 64 -39.53 26.95 1.46
C LEU A 64 -39.63 28.44 1.08
N PRO A 65 -40.68 28.87 0.36
CA PRO A 65 -40.81 28.78 -1.09
C PRO A 65 -40.78 30.17 -1.73
N ALA A 66 -40.13 30.34 -2.88
CA ALA A 66 -40.24 31.56 -3.68
C ALA A 66 -41.18 31.32 -4.86
N ALA A 67 -42.14 32.23 -4.98
CA ALA A 67 -43.32 32.17 -5.83
C ALA A 67 -43.03 31.97 -7.33
N ALA A 68 -43.93 31.21 -7.97
CA ALA A 68 -44.09 31.11 -9.41
C ALA A 68 -44.48 32.47 -10.04
N PRO A 69 -44.24 32.63 -11.35
CA PRO A 69 -45.43 32.78 -12.18
C PRO A 69 -45.54 31.75 -13.31
N ASP A 70 -46.79 31.37 -13.54
CA ASP A 70 -47.29 30.53 -14.62
C ASP A 70 -46.89 31.05 -16.02
N THR A 71 -46.43 30.15 -16.87
CA THR A 71 -46.92 30.10 -18.25
C THR A 71 -47.16 28.65 -18.65
N ALA A 72 -48.42 28.36 -18.91
CA ALA A 72 -48.93 27.09 -19.36
C ALA A 72 -48.48 26.73 -20.79
N ALA A 73 -48.53 25.42 -21.03
CA ALA A 73 -48.57 24.72 -22.31
C ALA A 73 -47.24 24.54 -23.06
N VAL A 74 -46.78 23.29 -23.17
CA VAL A 74 -46.95 22.48 -24.40
C VAL A 74 -46.29 21.09 -24.25
N ARG A 75 -47.15 20.07 -24.32
CA ARG A 75 -46.99 18.73 -24.91
C ARG A 75 -45.98 17.73 -24.32
N SER A 76 -46.59 16.64 -23.84
CA SER A 76 -46.08 15.28 -23.71
C SER A 76 -45.24 14.78 -24.89
N ALA A 77 -44.03 14.26 -24.61
CA ALA A 77 -43.43 13.12 -25.32
C ALA A 77 -42.27 12.51 -24.51
N ARG A 78 -42.15 11.19 -24.62
CA ARG A 78 -41.29 10.22 -23.92
C ARG A 78 -39.80 10.61 -23.76
N PRO A 79 -39.11 10.21 -22.66
CA PRO A 79 -37.68 10.42 -22.50
C PRO A 79 -36.86 9.26 -23.07
N TYR A 80 -36.17 9.47 -24.20
CA TYR A 80 -34.93 8.75 -24.53
C TYR A 80 -33.97 9.71 -25.24
N GLY A 81 -32.88 10.00 -24.56
CA GLY A 81 -31.84 10.97 -24.93
C GLY A 81 -31.49 11.73 -23.66
N VAL A 82 -30.54 11.26 -22.85
CA VAL A 82 -29.11 11.60 -23.01
C VAL A 82 -28.17 10.41 -22.66
N ALA A 83 -28.68 9.18 -22.48
CA ALA A 83 -27.86 8.03 -22.08
C ALA A 83 -26.78 7.60 -23.12
N ALA A 84 -26.88 8.01 -24.38
CA ALA A 84 -25.97 7.53 -25.44
C ALA A 84 -24.64 8.29 -25.53
N ALA A 85 -24.52 9.51 -24.98
CA ALA A 85 -23.28 10.30 -25.11
C ALA A 85 -22.23 9.98 -24.02
N VAL A 86 -22.67 9.59 -22.81
CA VAL A 86 -21.75 9.23 -21.71
C VAL A 86 -21.25 7.78 -21.85
N ALA A 87 -22.06 6.88 -22.42
CA ALA A 87 -21.65 5.49 -22.67
C ALA A 87 -20.55 5.38 -23.74
N ALA A 88 -20.51 6.29 -24.72
CA ALA A 88 -19.47 6.28 -25.76
C ALA A 88 -18.10 6.75 -25.24
N LEU A 89 -18.05 7.63 -24.24
CA LEU A 89 -16.78 8.13 -23.68
C LEU A 89 -16.17 7.22 -22.60
N LEU A 90 -16.99 6.42 -21.90
CA LEU A 90 -16.48 5.44 -20.93
C LEU A 90 -16.00 4.12 -21.56
N MET A 91 -16.47 3.77 -22.76
CA MET A 91 -16.02 2.57 -23.49
C MET A 91 -14.65 2.72 -24.16
N VAL A 92 -14.19 3.94 -24.46
CA VAL A 92 -12.86 4.15 -25.09
C VAL A 92 -11.74 4.20 -24.03
N GLY A 93 -12.02 4.71 -22.83
CA GLY A 93 -11.01 4.83 -21.76
C GLY A 93 -10.64 3.50 -21.09
N THR A 94 -11.61 2.58 -20.93
CA THR A 94 -11.38 1.27 -20.29
C THR A 94 -10.82 0.21 -21.25
N TRP A 95 -11.04 0.35 -22.56
CA TRP A 95 -10.50 -0.55 -23.59
C TRP A 95 -8.97 -0.47 -23.68
N PHE A 96 -8.37 0.71 -23.49
CA PHE A 96 -6.92 0.87 -23.63
C PHE A 96 -6.11 0.18 -22.51
N TRP A 97 -6.69 0.02 -21.31
CA TRP A 97 -6.01 -0.66 -20.20
C TRP A 97 -6.17 -2.19 -20.26
N GLN A 98 -7.26 -2.70 -20.86
CA GLN A 98 -7.52 -4.13 -21.04
C GLN A 98 -6.82 -4.75 -22.27
N HIS A 99 -6.43 -3.94 -23.25
CA HIS A 99 -5.80 -4.41 -24.50
C HIS A 99 -4.28 -4.23 -24.58
N ARG A 100 -3.59 -3.89 -23.48
CA ARG A 100 -2.13 -4.08 -23.40
C ARG A 100 -1.81 -5.54 -23.08
N THR A 101 -1.96 -6.39 -24.09
CA THR A 101 -1.31 -7.70 -24.11
C THR A 101 0.19 -7.48 -24.22
N GLU A 102 0.92 -8.12 -23.32
CA GLU A 102 2.36 -8.22 -23.32
C GLU A 102 2.85 -8.71 -24.69
N ALA A 103 3.65 -7.89 -25.38
CA ALA A 103 4.33 -8.32 -26.60
C ALA A 103 5.47 -9.27 -26.22
N THR A 104 5.14 -10.54 -25.98
CA THR A 104 6.11 -11.65 -26.00
C THR A 104 6.49 -11.89 -27.46
N ILE A 105 7.57 -11.26 -27.91
CA ILE A 105 8.15 -11.51 -29.24
C ILE A 105 9.61 -11.91 -29.07
N TRP A 106 9.85 -13.20 -28.84
CA TRP A 106 11.08 -13.90 -29.24
C TRP A 106 10.78 -15.39 -29.42
N THR A 107 10.02 -15.75 -30.46
CA THR A 107 10.16 -17.07 -31.08
C THR A 107 11.20 -16.95 -32.19
N ARG A 108 12.48 -17.04 -31.82
CA ARG A 108 13.53 -17.41 -32.76
C ARG A 108 13.47 -18.93 -32.94
N THR A 109 12.59 -19.42 -33.81
CA THR A 109 12.68 -20.77 -34.34
C THR A 109 13.67 -20.77 -35.50
N GLY A 110 14.96 -20.73 -35.18
CA GLY A 110 16.01 -21.19 -36.07
C GLY A 110 16.35 -22.61 -35.68
N GLN A 111 15.90 -23.59 -36.45
CA GLN A 111 16.41 -24.97 -36.35
C GLN A 111 17.89 -24.96 -36.76
N PRO A 112 18.83 -25.41 -35.92
CA PRO A 112 20.07 -25.94 -36.43
C PRO A 112 19.79 -27.36 -36.95
N ALA A 113 20.09 -27.58 -38.23
CA ALA A 113 20.11 -28.90 -38.84
C ALA A 113 21.06 -29.81 -38.04
N VAL A 114 20.55 -30.97 -37.64
CA VAL A 114 21.35 -32.04 -37.05
C VAL A 114 22.19 -32.65 -38.18
N ALA A 115 23.42 -32.16 -38.35
CA ALA A 115 24.43 -32.89 -39.11
C ALA A 115 24.95 -34.03 -38.22
N LEU A 116 24.54 -35.26 -38.55
CA LEU A 116 25.13 -36.48 -38.02
C LEU A 116 26.62 -36.52 -38.43
N ALA A 117 27.51 -36.27 -37.46
CA ALA A 117 28.94 -36.52 -37.62
C ALA A 117 29.28 -37.84 -36.89
N THR A 118 29.73 -38.80 -37.69
CA THR A 118 30.25 -40.14 -37.39
C THR A 118 31.37 -40.10 -36.34
N PRO A 119 31.50 -41.10 -35.44
CA PRO A 119 32.66 -41.19 -34.55
C PRO A 119 33.85 -41.77 -35.31
N GLY A 120 34.97 -41.05 -35.35
CA GLY A 120 36.20 -41.49 -36.00
C GLY A 120 37.42 -40.68 -35.57
N GLU A 121 38.02 -41.12 -34.46
CA GLU A 121 39.47 -41.06 -34.12
C GLU A 121 40.15 -39.70 -33.79
N PRO A 122 41.25 -39.75 -33.00
CA PRO A 122 41.61 -38.70 -32.05
C PRO A 122 42.65 -37.73 -32.61
N SER A 123 42.35 -36.43 -32.55
CA SER A 123 43.35 -35.37 -32.73
C SER A 123 43.66 -34.71 -31.40
N LEU A 124 44.83 -35.07 -30.89
CA LEU A 124 45.58 -34.36 -29.87
C LEU A 124 45.68 -32.86 -30.20
N TYR A 125 45.58 -32.03 -29.17
CA TYR A 125 46.10 -30.67 -29.10
C TYR A 125 45.34 -29.59 -29.91
N SER A 126 44.17 -29.21 -29.40
CA SER A 126 43.78 -27.80 -29.41
C SER A 126 43.07 -27.50 -28.11
N SER A 127 43.69 -26.63 -27.32
CA SER A 127 43.11 -26.00 -26.13
C SER A 127 41.70 -25.49 -26.43
N PRO A 128 40.71 -25.76 -25.57
CA PRO A 128 39.43 -25.10 -25.68
C PRO A 128 39.65 -23.65 -25.24
N ASP A 129 39.47 -22.74 -26.18
CA ASP A 129 39.23 -21.33 -25.91
C ASP A 129 37.91 -21.24 -25.13
N LEU A 130 38.02 -21.46 -23.82
CA LEU A 130 36.94 -21.23 -22.87
C LEU A 130 36.93 -19.74 -22.58
N LEU A 131 35.75 -19.12 -22.75
CA LEU A 131 35.35 -17.79 -22.26
C LEU A 131 35.65 -16.59 -23.17
N ALA A 132 34.88 -16.42 -24.24
CA ALA A 132 34.74 -15.11 -24.89
C ALA A 132 33.35 -14.87 -25.51
N THR A 133 32.27 -15.23 -24.81
CA THR A 133 30.91 -14.79 -25.17
C THR A 133 30.10 -14.43 -23.93
N ALA A 134 30.50 -13.38 -23.21
CA ALA A 134 29.62 -12.78 -22.19
C ALA A 134 29.90 -11.30 -21.86
N THR A 135 30.60 -10.55 -22.72
CA THR A 135 30.98 -9.15 -22.38
C THR A 135 30.47 -8.09 -23.34
N SER A 136 29.55 -8.43 -24.26
CA SER A 136 29.01 -7.45 -25.22
C SER A 136 27.54 -7.09 -25.03
N ASP A 137 26.89 -7.47 -23.92
CA ASP A 137 25.58 -6.89 -23.61
C ASP A 137 25.76 -5.43 -23.22
N GLY A 138 25.08 -4.56 -23.96
CA GLY A 138 25.10 -3.11 -23.73
C GLY A 138 24.67 -2.77 -22.29
N PRO A 139 25.07 -1.60 -21.76
CA PRO A 139 24.68 -1.18 -20.41
C PRO A 139 23.15 -1.22 -20.21
N GLU A 140 22.37 -0.87 -21.23
CA GLU A 140 20.90 -0.91 -21.18
C GLU A 140 20.32 -2.32 -21.07
N GLN A 141 20.92 -3.31 -21.74
CA GLN A 141 20.48 -4.71 -21.66
C GLN A 141 20.77 -5.29 -20.27
N ARG A 142 21.92 -4.95 -19.68
CA ARG A 142 22.26 -5.35 -18.31
C ARG A 142 21.28 -4.74 -17.31
N LEU A 143 20.90 -3.48 -17.50
CA LEU A 143 19.90 -2.80 -16.67
C LEU A 143 18.52 -3.47 -16.79
N ALA A 144 18.04 -3.72 -18.01
CA ALA A 144 16.76 -4.38 -18.24
C ALA A 144 16.73 -5.79 -17.62
N ALA A 145 17.80 -6.56 -17.78
CA ALA A 145 17.93 -7.87 -17.14
C ALA A 145 17.97 -7.78 -15.61
N ALA A 146 18.59 -6.74 -15.04
CA ALA A 146 18.60 -6.51 -13.60
C ALA A 146 17.20 -6.21 -13.05
N VAL A 147 16.46 -5.31 -13.71
CA VAL A 147 15.06 -5.01 -13.37
C VAL A 147 14.21 -6.27 -13.42
N GLN A 148 14.29 -7.04 -14.50
CA GLN A 148 13.47 -8.24 -14.67
C GLN A 148 13.75 -9.31 -13.60
N ARG A 149 15.02 -9.50 -13.21
CA ARG A 149 15.40 -10.41 -12.11
C ARG A 149 14.84 -9.93 -10.78
N MET A 150 14.98 -8.64 -10.47
CA MET A 150 14.45 -8.05 -9.25
C MET A 150 12.92 -8.19 -9.19
N GLU A 151 12.22 -7.86 -10.27
CA GLU A 151 10.76 -7.97 -10.36
C GLU A 151 10.27 -9.38 -10.13
N SER A 152 10.85 -10.36 -10.81
CA SER A 152 10.43 -11.76 -10.64
C SER A 152 10.66 -12.26 -9.22
N TYR A 153 11.76 -11.88 -8.58
CA TYR A 153 12.06 -12.22 -7.19
C TYR A 153 11.06 -11.63 -6.19
N TYR A 154 10.72 -10.34 -6.29
CA TYR A 154 9.76 -9.73 -5.36
C TYR A 154 8.31 -10.08 -5.70
N ALA A 155 7.96 -10.23 -6.98
CA ALA A 155 6.61 -10.62 -7.38
C ALA A 155 6.20 -11.94 -6.73
N ALA A 156 7.07 -12.96 -6.79
CA ALA A 156 6.82 -14.25 -6.16
C ALA A 156 6.56 -14.13 -4.65
N GLN A 157 7.40 -13.36 -3.94
CA GLN A 157 7.27 -13.17 -2.49
C GLN A 157 6.03 -12.37 -2.11
N ILE A 158 5.74 -11.28 -2.83
CA ILE A 158 4.55 -10.45 -2.61
C ILE A 158 3.29 -11.29 -2.83
N THR A 159 3.22 -12.09 -3.90
CA THR A 159 2.06 -12.93 -4.17
C THR A 159 1.84 -13.98 -3.08
N GLU A 160 2.91 -14.57 -2.56
CA GLU A 160 2.82 -15.57 -1.51
C GLU A 160 2.33 -14.95 -0.19
N ARG A 161 2.93 -13.84 0.23
CA ARG A 161 2.51 -13.13 1.44
C ARG A 161 1.08 -12.59 1.34
N GLN A 162 0.66 -12.15 0.15
CA GLN A 162 -0.73 -11.76 -0.09
C GLN A 162 -1.70 -12.95 0.02
N ARG A 163 -1.31 -14.15 -0.42
CA ARG A 163 -2.11 -15.36 -0.27
C ARG A 163 -2.26 -15.73 1.20
N GLU A 164 -1.17 -15.80 1.95
CA GLU A 164 -1.17 -16.04 3.40
C GLU A 164 -2.06 -15.02 4.13
N LEU A 165 -1.97 -13.74 3.73
CA LEU A 165 -2.75 -12.68 4.35
C LEU A 165 -4.25 -12.84 4.05
N ARG A 166 -4.63 -13.33 2.87
CA ARG A 166 -6.04 -13.65 2.57
C ARG A 166 -6.56 -14.81 3.41
N GLU A 167 -5.76 -15.86 3.58
CA GLU A 167 -6.13 -17.03 4.39
C GLU A 167 -6.36 -16.62 5.86
N VAL A 168 -5.44 -15.84 6.43
CA VAL A 168 -5.59 -15.34 7.80
C VAL A 168 -6.78 -14.38 7.95
N ASP A 169 -7.11 -13.60 6.93
CA ASP A 169 -8.31 -12.74 6.93
C ASP A 169 -9.62 -13.54 6.95
N GLU A 170 -9.65 -14.68 6.25
CA GLU A 170 -10.82 -15.57 6.21
C GLU A 170 -10.99 -16.32 7.53
N GLU A 171 -9.89 -16.71 8.18
CA GLU A 171 -9.89 -17.43 9.46
C GLU A 171 -10.15 -16.55 10.69
N GLY A 172 -9.71 -15.29 10.66
CA GLY A 172 -9.71 -14.38 11.82
C GLY A 172 -10.37 -13.05 11.49
N ALA A 173 -11.69 -13.06 11.27
CA ALA A 173 -12.43 -11.87 10.87
C ALA A 173 -12.32 -10.74 11.92
N ALA A 174 -11.57 -9.72 11.53
CA ALA A 174 -11.57 -8.34 12.03
C ALA A 174 -10.86 -8.05 13.36
N ALA A 175 -9.57 -7.71 13.27
CA ALA A 175 -8.91 -6.91 14.31
C ALA A 175 -8.13 -5.68 13.77
N MET A 176 -7.95 -5.53 12.45
CA MET A 176 -7.33 -4.34 11.84
C MET A 176 -8.09 -3.86 10.60
N PRO A 177 -8.20 -2.53 10.36
CA PRO A 177 -8.76 -2.00 9.13
C PRO A 177 -7.91 -2.40 7.93
N ARG A 178 -8.47 -3.22 7.03
CA ARG A 178 -7.80 -3.67 5.80
C ARG A 178 -7.43 -2.51 4.87
N ALA A 179 -8.19 -1.43 4.95
CA ALA A 179 -8.11 -0.31 4.01
C ALA A 179 -6.79 0.48 4.09
N ASP A 180 -6.16 0.57 5.26
CA ASP A 180 -5.04 1.49 5.45
C ASP A 180 -3.74 0.98 4.80
N TRP A 181 -3.36 -0.28 5.07
CA TRP A 181 -2.19 -0.86 4.41
C TRP A 181 -2.43 -1.14 2.91
N GLN A 182 -3.69 -1.37 2.50
CA GLN A 182 -4.04 -1.46 1.09
C GLN A 182 -3.80 -0.14 0.36
N ARG A 183 -4.18 0.99 0.99
CA ARG A 183 -3.90 2.33 0.44
C ARG A 183 -2.40 2.56 0.30
N GLU A 184 -1.61 2.16 1.29
CA GLU A 184 -0.14 2.27 1.23
C GLU A 184 0.44 1.43 0.07
N LEU A 185 -0.03 0.17 -0.09
CA LEU A 185 0.38 -0.66 -1.23
C LEU A 185 0.06 -0.02 -2.57
N THR A 186 -1.14 0.56 -2.73
CA THR A 186 -1.51 1.25 -3.98
C THR A 186 -0.62 2.47 -4.25
N THR A 187 -0.15 3.14 -3.21
CA THR A 187 0.78 4.28 -3.31
C THR A 187 2.18 3.80 -3.70
N LEU A 188 2.64 2.68 -3.12
CA LEU A 188 3.89 2.04 -3.52
C LEU A 188 3.83 1.56 -4.97
N ASP A 189 2.69 1.02 -5.41
CA ASP A 189 2.40 0.61 -6.80
C ASP A 189 2.58 1.75 -7.79
N SER A 190 1.92 2.88 -7.56
CA SER A 190 2.05 4.04 -8.43
C SER A 190 3.47 4.60 -8.44
N THR A 191 4.12 4.70 -7.26
CA THR A 191 5.51 5.15 -7.13
C THR A 191 6.47 4.30 -7.97
N TYR A 192 6.27 2.98 -8.00
CA TYR A 192 7.09 2.10 -8.82
C TYR A 192 6.89 2.28 -10.32
N GLN A 193 5.65 2.51 -10.76
CA GLN A 193 5.38 2.80 -12.18
C GLN A 193 6.03 4.12 -12.60
N GLN A 194 6.08 5.10 -11.70
CA GLN A 194 6.83 6.33 -11.91
C GLN A 194 8.34 6.05 -12.01
N LEU A 195 8.91 5.30 -11.07
CA LEU A 195 10.33 4.93 -11.09
C LEU A 195 10.71 4.15 -12.35
N LYS A 196 9.86 3.25 -12.84
CA LYS A 196 10.04 2.58 -14.15
C LYS A 196 10.15 3.56 -15.31
N THR A 197 9.37 4.62 -15.27
CA THR A 197 9.35 5.66 -16.30
C THR A 197 10.61 6.52 -16.22
N GLU A 198 11.04 6.85 -15.00
CA GLU A 198 12.26 7.61 -14.73
C GLU A 198 13.51 6.82 -15.09
N LEU A 199 13.50 5.49 -14.92
CA LEU A 199 14.65 4.62 -15.17
C LEU A 199 15.25 4.79 -16.57
N TYR A 200 14.41 4.97 -17.58
CA TYR A 200 14.85 5.13 -18.99
C TYR A 200 15.06 6.58 -19.41
N ARG A 201 14.72 7.54 -18.56
CA ARG A 201 14.83 8.98 -18.83
C ARG A 201 15.93 9.66 -18.03
N ASN A 202 16.32 9.05 -16.91
CA ASN A 202 17.27 9.61 -15.97
C ASN A 202 18.71 9.33 -16.44
N PRO A 203 19.62 10.32 -16.37
CA PRO A 203 21.05 10.10 -16.63
C PRO A 203 21.72 9.12 -15.65
N GLU A 204 21.14 8.89 -14.47
CA GLU A 204 21.63 7.99 -13.42
C GLU A 204 20.65 6.82 -13.18
N PRO A 205 20.57 5.85 -14.11
CA PRO A 205 19.61 4.74 -14.01
C PRO A 205 19.86 3.83 -12.81
N ASP A 206 21.10 3.73 -12.33
CA ASP A 206 21.45 2.88 -11.20
C ASP A 206 20.81 3.37 -9.89
N VAL A 207 20.74 4.69 -9.68
CA VAL A 207 20.08 5.29 -8.51
C VAL A 207 18.58 5.03 -8.53
N VAL A 208 17.97 5.13 -9.72
CA VAL A 208 16.54 4.83 -9.90
C VAL A 208 16.28 3.34 -9.67
N LEU A 209 17.16 2.45 -10.15
CA LEU A 209 17.06 1.01 -9.89
C LEU A 209 17.14 0.70 -8.38
N GLU A 210 18.02 1.38 -7.64
CA GLU A 210 18.09 1.24 -6.18
C GLU A 210 16.79 1.69 -5.50
N ALA A 211 16.22 2.83 -5.93
CA ALA A 211 14.92 3.29 -5.44
C ALA A 211 13.78 2.31 -5.78
N MET A 212 13.80 1.69 -6.96
CA MET A 212 12.86 0.64 -7.35
C MET A 212 12.97 -0.59 -6.44
N ASN A 213 14.20 -1.03 -6.15
CA ASN A 213 14.45 -2.13 -5.22
C ASN A 213 13.91 -1.80 -3.82
N ARG A 214 14.21 -0.59 -3.32
CA ARG A 214 13.71 -0.14 -2.02
C ARG A 214 12.18 -0.07 -1.96
N ASN A 215 11.53 0.40 -3.03
CA ASN A 215 10.07 0.42 -3.11
C ASN A 215 9.49 -1.01 -2.97
N MET A 216 10.08 -1.98 -3.67
CA MET A 216 9.65 -3.39 -3.58
C MET A 216 9.90 -4.01 -2.20
N GLN A 217 11.02 -3.66 -1.56
CA GLN A 217 11.31 -4.07 -0.18
C GLN A 217 10.26 -3.55 0.80
N ILE A 218 9.90 -2.26 0.71
CA ILE A 218 8.89 -1.66 1.60
C ILE A 218 7.54 -2.38 1.47
N ARG A 219 7.13 -2.76 0.24
CA ARG A 219 5.89 -3.53 0.06
C ARG A 219 5.95 -4.88 0.76
N LEU A 220 7.07 -5.59 0.63
CA LEU A 220 7.25 -6.88 1.26
C LEU A 220 7.26 -6.76 2.79
N ASP A 221 7.96 -5.75 3.31
CA ASP A 221 8.03 -5.48 4.76
C ASP A 221 6.66 -5.14 5.32
N LEU A 222 5.89 -4.29 4.62
CA LEU A 222 4.52 -3.96 4.99
C LEU A 222 3.64 -5.21 5.08
N LEU A 223 3.67 -6.08 4.06
CA LEU A 223 2.90 -7.34 4.06
C LEU A 223 3.34 -8.27 5.20
N THR A 224 4.65 -8.35 5.46
CA THR A 224 5.22 -9.17 6.54
C THR A 224 4.78 -8.65 7.90
N GLN A 225 4.79 -7.33 8.10
CA GLN A 225 4.32 -6.69 9.32
C GLN A 225 2.83 -6.95 9.57
N GLN A 226 2.01 -6.90 8.51
CA GLN A 226 0.58 -7.20 8.61
C GLN A 226 0.36 -8.66 9.04
N LEU A 227 1.07 -9.63 8.44
CA LEU A 227 0.98 -11.03 8.85
C LEU A 227 1.37 -11.23 10.32
N ARG A 228 2.52 -10.67 10.74
CA ARG A 228 2.96 -10.75 12.14
C ARG A 228 1.94 -10.15 13.11
N THR A 229 1.36 -9.01 12.74
CA THR A 229 0.35 -8.34 13.57
C THR A 229 -0.88 -9.22 13.76
N ARG A 230 -1.34 -9.88 12.70
CA ARG A 230 -2.49 -10.79 12.78
C ARG A 230 -2.22 -12.06 13.54
N GLU A 231 -1.04 -12.65 13.36
CA GLU A 231 -0.61 -13.81 14.15
C GLU A 231 -0.59 -13.46 15.64
N ARG A 232 0.02 -12.33 16.00
CA ARG A 232 0.06 -11.86 17.39
C ARG A 232 -1.34 -11.68 17.97
N ILE A 233 -2.27 -11.10 17.20
CA ILE A 233 -3.66 -10.94 17.62
C ILE A 233 -4.35 -12.29 17.79
N ARG A 234 -4.14 -13.25 16.87
CA ARG A 234 -4.67 -14.60 16.98
C ARG A 234 -4.15 -15.30 18.25
N ASP A 235 -2.87 -15.17 18.55
CA ASP A 235 -2.24 -15.77 19.73
C ASP A 235 -2.81 -15.19 21.03
N TYR A 236 -3.08 -13.87 21.06
CA TYR A 236 -3.78 -13.25 22.18
C TYR A 236 -5.19 -13.83 22.39
N HIS A 237 -5.92 -14.11 21.30
CA HIS A 237 -7.28 -14.68 21.38
C HIS A 237 -7.29 -16.18 21.63
N SER A 238 -6.25 -16.92 21.25
CA SER A 238 -6.18 -18.38 21.39
C SER A 238 -5.77 -18.84 22.80
N GLN A 239 -5.14 -17.98 23.61
CA GLN A 239 -4.81 -18.31 25.00
C GLN A 239 -6.06 -18.31 25.90
N PRO A 240 -6.48 -19.48 26.44
CA PRO A 240 -7.76 -19.65 27.13
C PRO A 240 -7.82 -19.05 28.54
N TYR A 241 -6.73 -18.44 29.04
CA TYR A 241 -6.61 -18.01 30.44
C TYR A 241 -7.03 -16.57 30.75
N MET A 242 -7.46 -15.77 29.76
CA MET A 242 -7.82 -14.34 29.98
C MET A 242 -9.31 -14.02 29.85
N VAL A 243 -10.17 -15.00 29.48
CA VAL A 243 -11.62 -14.76 29.28
C VAL A 243 -12.50 -15.47 30.31
N ALA A 244 -11.95 -16.40 31.11
CA ALA A 244 -12.76 -17.36 31.88
C ALA A 244 -12.91 -17.12 33.40
N ASP A 245 -12.26 -16.14 34.02
CA ASP A 245 -12.28 -16.01 35.50
C ASP A 245 -13.10 -14.81 36.04
N SER A 246 -14.32 -14.61 35.52
CA SER A 246 -15.27 -13.64 36.09
C SER A 246 -16.70 -14.15 36.27
N ARG A 247 -16.96 -15.43 35.98
CA ARG A 247 -18.33 -15.97 35.99
C ARG A 247 -18.51 -17.30 36.72
N ARG A 248 -17.72 -17.64 37.74
CA ARG A 248 -18.17 -18.65 38.72
C ARG A 248 -17.51 -18.38 40.06
N ILE A 249 -18.34 -18.16 41.09
CA ILE A 249 -18.31 -18.75 42.44
C ILE A 249 -19.56 -18.20 43.18
N PRO A 250 -20.21 -19.01 44.03
CA PRO A 250 -21.66 -18.98 44.30
C PRO A 250 -22.14 -17.90 45.27
#